data_AF-A0A8T1AIL5-F1
#
_entry.id   AF-A0A8T1AIL5-F1
#
_cell.length_a   1.000
_cell.length_b   1.000
_cell.length_c   1.000
_cell.angle_alpha   90.00
_cell.angle_beta   90.00
_cell.angle_gamma   90.00
#
_symmetry.space_group_name_H-M   'P 1'
#
loop_
_entity.id
_entity.type
_entity.pdbx_description
1 polymer ?
#
loop_
_entity_poly.entity_id
_entity_poly.type
_entity_poly.pdbx_seq_one_letter_code
_entity_poly.pdbx_strand_id
1 'polypeptide(L)'
;MNTLGDVKAMAFWSFTDVFEESIVPASPFYGGFGLINRDGLKKPSYYAFELMQKLGDELMVKGDGYVGTRKRDGSMQFLFYHYVHVDQLFASGDWSELSSSTRYDVFEEKGSKAYELTLSNLEGPYKCTSYRLDREHGSVFDEWSRMGSPYSLTEEEILYLNGRSGPIMGTEMAILKKCS
;
A
#
# COMPACT_ATOMS: atom_id res chain seq x y z
N MET A 1 12.32 -0.99 9.18
CA MET A 1 12.46 -2.37 8.65
C MET A 1 13.63 -3.07 9.36
N ASN A 2 13.51 -3.28 10.68
CA ASN A 2 14.60 -3.78 11.52
C ASN A 2 14.63 -5.30 11.65
N THR A 3 13.58 -6.00 11.20
CA THR A 3 13.40 -7.45 11.40
C THR A 3 13.85 -8.31 10.21
N LEU A 4 14.50 -7.71 9.21
CA LEU A 4 14.93 -8.44 8.02
C LEU A 4 16.04 -9.43 8.38
N GLY A 5 15.74 -10.72 8.29
CA GLY A 5 16.63 -11.82 8.68
C GLY A 5 16.33 -12.42 10.06
N ASP A 6 15.46 -11.80 10.85
CA ASP A 6 15.15 -12.25 12.22
C ASP A 6 14.09 -13.34 12.26
N VAL A 7 13.22 -13.38 11.24
CA VAL A 7 12.12 -14.34 11.13
C VAL A 7 12.11 -15.02 9.77
N LYS A 8 11.68 -16.29 9.75
CA LYS A 8 11.55 -17.07 8.50
C LYS A 8 10.23 -16.83 7.78
N ALA A 9 9.21 -16.41 8.51
CA ALA A 9 7.88 -16.14 7.99
C ALA A 9 7.16 -15.13 8.87
N MET A 10 6.24 -14.37 8.27
CA MET A 10 5.30 -13.49 8.96
C MET A 10 3.93 -13.71 8.35
N ALA A 11 2.97 -14.15 9.15
CA ALA A 11 1.61 -14.38 8.71
C ALA A 11 0.77 -13.13 8.99
N PHE A 12 0.27 -12.49 7.93
CA PHE A 12 -0.66 -11.37 8.07
C PHE A 12 -2.04 -11.90 8.49
N TRP A 13 -2.55 -11.41 9.60
CA TRP A 13 -3.92 -11.69 10.03
C TRP A 13 -4.83 -10.57 9.52
N SER A 14 -5.69 -10.80 8.53
CA SER A 14 -6.02 -12.06 7.85
C SER A 14 -6.08 -11.87 6.32
N PHE A 15 -6.32 -12.96 5.58
CA PHE A 15 -6.50 -12.87 4.14
C PHE A 15 -7.80 -12.15 3.75
N THR A 16 -8.90 -12.39 4.49
CA THR A 16 -10.23 -11.89 4.16
C THR A 16 -11.04 -11.51 5.40
N ASP A 17 -11.95 -10.56 5.23
CA ASP A 17 -12.96 -10.15 6.21
C ASP A 17 -14.13 -11.15 6.37
N VAL A 18 -14.15 -12.25 5.59
CA VAL A 18 -15.01 -13.41 5.86
C VAL A 18 -14.50 -14.09 7.12
N PHE A 19 -15.00 -13.60 8.25
CA PHE A 19 -14.39 -13.80 9.56
C PHE A 19 -15.46 -13.56 10.64
N GLU A 20 -15.48 -14.40 11.69
CA GLU A 20 -16.59 -14.48 12.66
C GLU A 20 -16.14 -14.45 14.13
N GLU A 21 -15.01 -13.82 14.47
CA GLU A 21 -14.57 -13.67 15.87
C GLU A 21 -15.40 -12.65 16.68
N SER A 22 -16.21 -11.83 16.02
CA SER A 22 -17.01 -10.79 16.66
C SER A 22 -18.27 -10.50 15.85
N ILE A 23 -19.25 -9.81 16.43
CA ILE A 23 -20.40 -9.29 15.69
C ILE A 23 -19.89 -8.33 14.63
N VAL A 24 -20.26 -8.58 13.38
CA VAL A 24 -19.70 -7.83 12.27
C VAL A 24 -20.72 -6.81 11.77
N PRO A 25 -20.37 -5.51 11.71
CA PRO A 25 -21.22 -4.50 11.12
C PRO A 25 -21.53 -4.84 9.66
N ALA A 26 -22.72 -4.43 9.18
CA ALA A 26 -23.10 -4.69 7.79
C ALA A 26 -22.43 -3.73 6.78
N SER A 27 -21.79 -2.65 7.26
CA SER A 27 -21.02 -1.75 6.40
C SER A 27 -19.90 -2.51 5.66
N PRO A 28 -19.64 -2.22 4.37
CA PRO A 28 -18.55 -2.85 3.61
C PRO A 28 -17.15 -2.62 4.21
N PHE A 29 -16.97 -1.51 4.94
CA PHE A 29 -15.71 -1.11 5.57
C PHE A 29 -15.94 -0.80 7.05
N TYR A 30 -15.66 -1.79 7.89
CA TYR A 30 -15.88 -1.72 9.35
C TYR A 30 -14.59 -1.89 10.16
N GLY A 31 -13.43 -1.86 9.51
CA GLY A 31 -12.13 -2.09 10.17
C GLY A 31 -11.74 -3.56 10.31
N GLY A 32 -12.32 -4.46 9.50
CA GLY A 32 -11.93 -5.87 9.47
C GLY A 32 -10.46 -6.09 9.10
N PHE A 33 -9.91 -7.22 9.58
CA PHE A 33 -8.48 -7.57 9.48
C PHE A 33 -8.03 -7.99 8.07
N GLY A 34 -8.95 -8.33 7.16
CA GLY A 34 -8.65 -8.94 5.88
C GLY A 34 -7.91 -8.03 4.92
N LEU A 35 -7.04 -8.60 4.08
CA LEU A 35 -6.53 -7.94 2.86
C LEU A 35 -7.65 -7.66 1.84
N ILE A 36 -8.71 -8.47 1.87
CA ILE A 36 -9.89 -8.37 1.02
C ILE A 36 -11.13 -8.23 1.92
N ASN A 37 -12.04 -7.31 1.59
CA ASN A 37 -13.31 -7.19 2.32
C ASN A 37 -14.28 -8.35 1.99
N ARG A 38 -15.49 -8.33 2.55
CA ARG A 38 -16.50 -9.39 2.36
C ARG A 38 -17.06 -9.47 0.96
N ASP A 39 -17.10 -8.34 0.28
CA ASP A 39 -17.61 -8.19 -1.10
C ASP A 39 -16.53 -8.51 -2.15
N GLY A 40 -15.35 -8.98 -1.71
CA GLY A 40 -14.23 -9.29 -2.61
C GLY A 40 -13.39 -8.08 -3.02
N LEU A 41 -13.61 -6.90 -2.40
CA LEU A 41 -12.85 -5.69 -2.69
C LEU A 41 -11.46 -5.74 -2.03
N LYS A 42 -10.42 -5.55 -2.83
CA LYS A 42 -9.02 -5.52 -2.38
C LYS A 42 -8.72 -4.22 -1.63
N LYS A 43 -8.23 -4.32 -0.39
CA LYS A 43 -7.80 -3.16 0.42
C LYS A 43 -6.38 -2.72 0.04
N PRO A 44 -5.95 -1.50 0.39
CA PRO A 44 -4.57 -1.03 0.17
C PRO A 44 -3.48 -2.03 0.60
N SER A 45 -3.70 -2.74 1.71
CA SER A 45 -2.79 -3.76 2.23
C SER A 45 -2.57 -4.92 1.25
N TYR A 46 -3.61 -5.36 0.52
CA TYR A 46 -3.48 -6.38 -0.53
C TYR A 46 -2.46 -5.92 -1.59
N TYR A 47 -2.61 -4.69 -2.07
CA TYR A 47 -1.73 -4.13 -3.09
C TYR A 47 -0.32 -3.88 -2.56
N ALA A 48 -0.16 -3.53 -1.29
CA ALA A 48 1.16 -3.46 -0.67
C ALA A 48 1.87 -4.83 -0.74
N PHE A 49 1.18 -5.93 -0.44
CA PHE A 49 1.74 -7.28 -0.61
C PHE A 49 2.03 -7.61 -2.09
N GLU A 50 1.11 -7.28 -3.01
CA GLU A 50 1.31 -7.50 -4.44
C GLU A 50 2.53 -6.75 -4.99
N LEU A 51 2.75 -5.50 -4.56
CA LEU A 51 3.91 -4.70 -4.94
C LEU A 51 5.19 -5.21 -4.28
N MET A 52 5.15 -5.62 -3.01
CA MET A 52 6.30 -6.23 -2.33
C MET A 52 6.75 -7.52 -3.00
N GLN A 53 5.83 -8.33 -3.54
CA GLN A 53 6.17 -9.54 -4.32
C GLN A 53 6.97 -9.24 -5.60
N LYS A 54 7.00 -7.98 -6.07
CA LYS A 54 7.80 -7.60 -7.24
C LYS A 54 9.28 -7.47 -6.92
N LEU A 55 9.66 -7.28 -5.65
CA LEU A 55 11.05 -7.15 -5.21
C LEU A 55 11.87 -8.40 -5.61
N GLY A 56 13.17 -8.18 -5.79
CA GLY A 56 14.14 -9.22 -6.13
C GLY A 56 14.73 -9.89 -4.90
N ASP A 57 15.42 -11.01 -5.14
CA ASP A 57 16.02 -11.83 -4.10
C ASP A 57 17.33 -11.23 -3.53
N GLU A 58 17.99 -10.35 -4.29
CA GLU A 58 19.23 -9.72 -3.88
C GLU A 58 18.96 -8.33 -3.27
N LEU A 59 19.27 -8.15 -1.99
CA LEU A 59 19.20 -6.84 -1.34
C LEU A 59 20.38 -5.96 -1.76
N MET A 60 20.09 -4.83 -2.39
CA MET A 60 21.11 -3.84 -2.79
C MET A 60 21.28 -2.74 -1.75
N VAL A 61 20.17 -2.20 -1.25
CA VAL A 61 20.16 -1.07 -0.32
C VAL A 61 18.89 -1.10 0.53
N LYS A 62 18.96 -0.62 1.77
CA LYS A 62 17.78 -0.35 2.61
C LYS A 62 18.06 0.81 3.55
N GLY A 63 17.00 1.51 3.93
CA GLY A 63 17.07 2.56 4.94
C GLY A 63 15.69 2.92 5.47
N ASP A 64 15.60 4.10 6.07
CA ASP A 64 14.33 4.61 6.58
C ASP A 64 13.38 4.97 5.42
N GLY A 65 12.34 4.16 5.22
CA GLY A 65 11.34 4.39 4.20
C GLY A 65 11.71 3.91 2.79
N TYR A 66 12.79 3.14 2.62
CA TYR A 66 13.13 2.59 1.31
C TYR A 66 13.87 1.25 1.36
N VAL A 67 13.70 0.47 0.29
CA VAL A 67 14.47 -0.74 -0.01
C VAL A 67 14.69 -0.86 -1.52
N GLY A 68 15.90 -1.25 -1.90
CA GLY A 68 16.28 -1.54 -3.29
C GLY A 68 16.79 -2.97 -3.41
N THR A 69 16.29 -3.68 -4.41
CA THR A 69 16.60 -5.09 -4.68
C THR A 69 16.92 -5.32 -6.15
N ARG A 70 17.57 -6.45 -6.45
CA ARG A 70 17.84 -6.91 -7.82
C ARG A 70 17.40 -8.34 -8.02
N LYS A 71 16.89 -8.63 -9.23
CA LYS A 71 16.59 -9.98 -9.70
C LYS A 71 17.76 -10.56 -10.48
N ARG A 72 17.73 -11.89 -10.67
CA ARG A 72 18.76 -12.63 -11.41
C ARG A 72 18.93 -12.19 -12.86
N ASP A 73 17.87 -11.64 -13.47
CA ASP A 73 17.89 -11.08 -14.82
C ASP A 73 18.53 -9.68 -14.90
N GLY A 74 18.99 -9.14 -13.76
CA GLY A 74 19.60 -7.81 -13.66
C GLY A 74 18.59 -6.67 -13.46
N SER A 75 17.28 -6.93 -13.52
CA SER A 75 16.28 -5.90 -13.24
C SER A 75 16.34 -5.45 -11.78
N MET A 76 16.24 -4.14 -11.57
CA MET A 76 16.26 -3.52 -10.24
C MET A 76 14.87 -3.07 -9.83
N GLN A 77 14.55 -3.19 -8.56
CA GLN A 77 13.29 -2.73 -7.98
C GLN A 77 13.57 -1.86 -6.76
N PHE A 78 12.89 -0.74 -6.67
CA PHE A 78 13.00 0.21 -5.56
C PHE A 78 11.61 0.43 -5.00
N LEU A 79 11.44 0.17 -3.71
CA LEU A 79 10.22 0.44 -2.96
C LEU A 79 10.50 1.61 -2.02
N PHE A 80 9.69 2.64 -2.11
CA PHE A 80 9.69 3.79 -1.23
C PHE A 80 8.35 3.84 -0.48
N TYR A 81 8.39 4.14 0.81
CA TYR A 81 7.20 4.27 1.64
C TYR A 81 7.37 5.43 2.64
N HIS A 82 6.26 6.07 2.98
CA HIS A 82 6.21 7.12 3.99
C HIS A 82 5.25 6.70 5.09
N TYR A 83 5.82 6.19 6.19
CA TYR A 83 5.03 5.76 7.34
C TYR A 83 4.73 6.94 8.27
N VAL A 84 3.45 7.14 8.54
CA VAL A 84 2.95 8.12 9.49
C VAL A 84 2.28 7.36 10.62
N HIS A 85 2.68 7.64 11.86
CA HIS A 85 2.13 6.94 13.02
C HIS A 85 0.79 7.56 13.42
N VAL A 86 -0.01 6.80 14.16
CA VAL A 86 -1.21 7.34 14.80
C VAL A 86 -0.81 8.29 15.93
N ASP A 87 -1.66 9.25 16.24
CA ASP A 87 -1.44 10.17 17.35
C ASP A 87 -1.48 9.46 18.71
N GLN A 88 -1.04 10.17 19.76
CA GLN A 88 -0.95 9.61 21.10
C GLN A 88 -2.32 9.26 21.71
N LEU A 89 -3.37 10.01 21.37
CA LEU A 89 -4.71 9.81 21.92
C LEU A 89 -5.28 8.49 21.41
N PHE A 90 -5.23 8.28 20.10
CA PHE A 90 -5.62 7.03 19.47
C PHE A 90 -4.76 5.86 19.94
N ALA A 91 -3.44 6.04 20.04
CA ALA A 91 -2.52 5.02 20.54
C ALA A 91 -2.81 4.61 21.99
N SER A 92 -3.40 5.50 22.79
CA SER A 92 -3.82 5.22 24.18
C SER A 92 -5.16 4.50 24.31
N GLY A 93 -5.86 4.25 23.18
CA GLY A 93 -7.12 3.50 23.14
C GLY A 93 -8.37 4.38 23.11
N ASP A 94 -8.23 5.69 22.93
CA ASP A 94 -9.38 6.56 22.69
C ASP A 94 -9.77 6.53 21.21
N TRP A 95 -10.90 5.89 20.92
CA TRP A 95 -11.44 5.72 19.57
C TRP A 95 -12.75 6.49 19.37
N SER A 96 -13.09 7.37 20.31
CA SER A 96 -14.42 7.99 20.41
C SER A 96 -14.78 8.92 19.25
N GLU A 97 -13.78 9.48 18.55
CA GLU A 97 -13.97 10.44 17.44
C GLU A 97 -13.86 9.81 16.04
N LEU A 98 -13.75 8.47 15.94
CA LEU A 98 -13.63 7.79 14.66
C LEU A 98 -14.98 7.66 13.94
N SER A 99 -15.00 8.15 12.71
CA SER A 99 -16.06 7.92 11.74
C SER A 99 -15.46 7.51 10.39
N SER A 100 -16.30 7.24 9.39
CA SER A 100 -15.82 7.02 8.02
C SER A 100 -15.16 8.27 7.44
N SER A 101 -15.56 9.48 7.87
CA SER A 101 -15.03 10.76 7.37
C SER A 101 -13.81 11.28 8.15
N THR A 102 -13.65 10.90 9.42
CA THR A 102 -12.55 11.35 10.30
C THR A 102 -11.44 10.31 10.46
N ARG A 103 -11.44 9.26 9.61
CA ARG A 103 -10.55 8.10 9.75
C ARG A 103 -9.06 8.45 9.69
N TYR A 104 -8.71 9.60 9.12
CA TYR A 104 -7.35 10.06 8.94
C TYR A 104 -6.90 11.09 9.99
N ASP A 105 -7.81 11.59 10.82
CA ASP A 105 -7.52 12.66 11.80
C ASP A 105 -6.65 12.14 12.95
N VAL A 106 -6.62 10.80 13.10
CA VAL A 106 -5.87 10.09 14.15
C VAL A 106 -4.40 9.85 13.78
N PHE A 107 -3.91 10.42 12.68
CA PHE A 107 -2.52 10.28 12.24
C PHE A 107 -1.74 11.57 12.48
N GLU A 108 -0.47 11.43 12.86
CA GLU A 108 0.45 12.55 13.02
C GLU A 108 0.64 13.32 11.69
N GLU A 109 0.86 14.64 11.74
CA GLU A 109 1.25 15.39 10.55
C GLU A 109 2.77 15.32 10.31
N LYS A 110 3.21 14.60 9.26
CA LYS A 110 4.64 14.48 8.88
C LYS A 110 5.01 15.12 7.55
N GLY A 111 4.08 15.81 6.91
CA GLY A 111 4.31 16.47 5.62
C GLY A 111 4.69 15.47 4.51
N SER A 112 5.59 15.87 3.62
CA SER A 112 6.06 15.05 2.50
C SER A 112 7.49 14.55 2.72
N LYS A 113 7.76 13.32 2.26
CA LYS A 113 9.10 12.73 2.27
C LYS A 113 9.59 12.56 0.84
N ALA A 114 10.76 13.12 0.53
CA ALA A 114 11.40 13.02 -0.77
C ALA A 114 12.55 12.00 -0.73
N TYR A 115 12.75 11.32 -1.86
CA TYR A 115 13.85 10.38 -2.05
C TYR A 115 14.61 10.76 -3.32
N GLU A 116 15.94 10.72 -3.24
CA GLU A 116 16.81 10.88 -4.39
C GLU A 116 17.48 9.53 -4.68
N LEU A 117 17.37 9.07 -5.93
CA LEU A 117 17.94 7.81 -6.38
C LEU A 117 18.99 8.08 -7.45
N THR A 118 20.25 7.76 -7.14
CA THR A 118 21.36 7.81 -8.09
C THR A 118 21.74 6.38 -8.48
N LEU A 119 21.65 6.08 -9.77
CA LEU A 119 22.06 4.78 -10.32
C LEU A 119 23.37 4.95 -11.10
N SER A 120 24.46 4.42 -10.57
CA SER A 120 25.77 4.45 -11.23
C SER A 120 26.01 3.18 -12.05
N ASN A 121 26.89 3.28 -13.06
CA ASN A 121 27.31 2.15 -13.89
C ASN A 121 26.18 1.48 -14.72
N LEU A 122 25.12 2.22 -15.03
CA LEU A 122 24.09 1.79 -15.98
C LEU A 122 24.26 2.55 -17.29
N GLU A 123 24.17 1.83 -18.40
CA GLU A 123 24.33 2.40 -19.73
C GLU A 123 23.32 1.76 -20.69
N GLY A 124 22.63 2.61 -21.44
CA GLY A 124 21.69 2.19 -22.47
C GLY A 124 20.22 2.46 -22.12
N PRO A 125 19.30 1.92 -22.94
CA PRO A 125 17.87 2.12 -22.76
C PRO A 125 17.30 1.19 -21.68
N TYR A 126 16.54 1.75 -20.76
CA TYR A 126 15.82 1.02 -19.73
C TYR A 126 14.34 1.37 -19.79
N LYS A 127 13.49 0.36 -19.62
CA LYS A 127 12.06 0.57 -19.36
C LYS A 127 11.88 0.77 -17.86
N CYS A 128 11.42 1.93 -17.46
CA CYS A 128 11.03 2.23 -16.09
C CYS A 128 9.53 2.03 -15.95
N THR A 129 9.11 1.24 -14.95
CA THR A 129 7.70 1.08 -14.58
C THR A 129 7.54 1.48 -13.12
N SER A 130 6.66 2.45 -12.86
CA SER A 130 6.36 2.94 -11.54
C SER A 130 4.96 2.49 -11.11
N TYR A 131 4.80 2.26 -9.81
CA TYR A 131 3.51 2.01 -9.18
C TYR A 131 3.36 3.01 -8.03
N ARG A 132 2.18 3.62 -7.90
CA ARG A 132 1.86 4.51 -6.78
C ARG A 132 0.62 3.98 -6.08
N LEU A 133 0.79 3.77 -4.77
CA LEU A 133 -0.23 3.33 -3.83
C LEU A 133 -0.34 4.38 -2.72
N ASP A 134 -1.45 5.10 -2.69
CA ASP A 134 -1.80 6.11 -1.68
C ASP A 134 -3.33 6.27 -1.60
N ARG A 135 -3.81 7.32 -0.93
CA ARG A 135 -5.23 7.59 -0.75
C ARG A 135 -5.97 7.89 -2.07
N GLU A 136 -5.25 8.42 -3.06
CA GLU A 136 -5.82 8.75 -4.37
C GLU A 136 -5.68 7.59 -5.36
N HIS A 137 -4.80 6.61 -5.10
CA HIS A 137 -4.52 5.50 -6.00
C HIS A 137 -4.34 4.21 -5.20
N GLY A 138 -5.23 3.23 -5.39
CA GLY A 138 -5.09 1.94 -4.71
C GLY A 138 -5.85 1.81 -3.39
N SER A 139 -6.74 2.76 -3.07
CA SER A 139 -7.56 2.74 -1.87
C SER A 139 -9.05 2.67 -2.15
N VAL A 140 -9.58 1.45 -2.05
CA VAL A 140 -11.02 1.22 -2.16
C VAL A 140 -11.83 1.90 -1.06
N PHE A 141 -11.23 2.11 0.12
CA PHE A 141 -11.90 2.82 1.21
C PHE A 141 -12.12 4.30 0.84
N ASP A 142 -11.10 4.96 0.26
CA ASP A 142 -11.23 6.35 -0.17
C ASP A 142 -12.21 6.45 -1.36
N GLU A 143 -12.19 5.53 -2.32
CA GLU A 143 -13.19 5.51 -3.42
C GLU A 143 -14.62 5.28 -2.91
N TRP A 144 -14.82 4.35 -1.96
CA TRP A 144 -16.13 4.14 -1.31
C TRP A 144 -16.57 5.37 -0.51
N SER A 145 -15.64 6.02 0.18
CA SER A 145 -15.91 7.26 0.91
C SER A 145 -16.37 8.38 -0.03
N ARG A 146 -15.65 8.59 -1.15
CA ARG A 146 -16.01 9.54 -2.22
C ARG A 146 -17.37 9.23 -2.85
N MET A 147 -17.76 7.95 -2.93
CA MET A 147 -19.07 7.49 -3.42
C MET A 147 -20.23 7.81 -2.45
N GLY A 148 -19.95 8.38 -1.27
CA GLY A 148 -20.95 8.70 -0.27
C GLY A 148 -21.10 7.65 0.83
N SER A 149 -20.15 6.71 0.92
CA SER A 149 -20.11 5.68 1.98
C SER A 149 -21.40 4.84 2.10
N PRO A 150 -21.97 4.29 1.01
CA PRO A 150 -23.22 3.54 1.10
C PRO A 150 -23.07 2.33 2.02
N TYR A 151 -24.13 2.08 2.80
CA TYR A 151 -24.16 1.02 3.82
C TYR A 151 -24.27 -0.38 3.22
N SER A 152 -24.73 -0.50 1.98
CA SER A 152 -24.80 -1.73 1.20
C SER A 152 -24.39 -1.44 -0.24
N LEU A 153 -23.64 -2.34 -0.86
CA LEU A 153 -23.20 -2.20 -2.25
C LEU A 153 -24.02 -3.11 -3.17
N THR A 154 -24.39 -2.57 -4.32
CA THR A 154 -24.91 -3.31 -5.46
C THR A 154 -23.75 -3.95 -6.24
N GLU A 155 -24.06 -4.90 -7.13
CA GLU A 155 -23.06 -5.51 -8.01
C GLU A 155 -22.38 -4.46 -8.92
N GLU A 156 -23.13 -3.47 -9.39
CA GLU A 156 -22.60 -2.36 -10.20
C GLU A 156 -21.57 -1.54 -9.41
N GLU A 157 -21.87 -1.19 -8.16
CA GLU A 157 -20.96 -0.43 -7.30
C GLU A 157 -19.70 -1.24 -6.93
N ILE A 158 -19.84 -2.56 -6.70
CA ILE A 158 -18.70 -3.45 -6.46
C ILE A 158 -17.77 -3.49 -7.69
N LEU A 159 -18.35 -3.61 -8.89
CA LEU A 159 -17.60 -3.60 -10.15
C LEU A 159 -16.90 -2.26 -10.37
N TYR A 160 -17.61 -1.16 -10.11
CA TYR A 160 -17.07 0.20 -10.18
C TYR A 160 -15.86 0.37 -9.24
N LEU A 161 -16.01 -0.01 -7.97
CA LEU A 161 -14.95 0.09 -6.96
C LEU A 161 -13.75 -0.78 -7.35
N ASN A 162 -13.96 -2.04 -7.77
CA ASN A 162 -12.87 -2.91 -8.22
C ASN A 162 -12.09 -2.33 -9.41
N GLY A 163 -12.78 -1.67 -10.34
CA GLY A 163 -12.15 -1.05 -11.52
C GLY A 163 -11.30 0.18 -11.20
N ARG A 164 -11.53 0.84 -10.07
CA ARG A 164 -10.88 2.12 -9.71
C ARG A 164 -9.86 2.02 -8.59
N SER A 165 -9.94 0.96 -7.77
CA SER A 165 -9.21 0.90 -6.50
C SER A 165 -7.82 0.26 -6.58
N GLY A 166 -7.25 0.12 -7.79
CA GLY A 166 -5.90 -0.41 -7.99
C GLY A 166 -4.82 0.67 -7.92
N PRO A 167 -3.54 0.31 -7.65
CA PRO A 167 -2.42 1.22 -7.78
C PRO A 167 -2.34 1.79 -9.20
N ILE A 168 -1.96 3.06 -9.33
CA ILE A 168 -1.71 3.64 -10.65
C ILE A 168 -0.33 3.20 -11.14
N MET A 169 -0.26 2.80 -12.41
CA MET A 169 0.98 2.35 -13.06
C MET A 169 1.41 3.35 -14.13
N GLY A 170 2.66 3.80 -14.06
CA GLY A 170 3.32 4.59 -15.09
C GLY A 170 4.38 3.77 -15.81
N THR A 171 4.70 4.13 -17.06
CA THR A 171 5.82 3.53 -17.78
C THR A 171 6.48 4.56 -18.69
N GLU A 172 7.80 4.57 -18.68
CA GLU A 172 8.62 5.43 -19.53
C GLU A 172 9.89 4.72 -19.99
N MET A 173 10.52 5.24 -21.03
CA MET A 173 11.85 4.81 -21.48
C MET A 173 12.89 5.81 -20.95
N ALA A 174 13.80 5.33 -20.12
CA ALA A 174 14.94 6.11 -19.62
C ALA A 174 16.20 5.73 -20.39
N ILE A 175 16.92 6.71 -20.92
CA ILE A 175 18.23 6.50 -21.54
C ILE A 175 19.28 6.92 -20.50
N LEU A 176 19.89 5.93 -19.86
CA LEU A 176 20.92 6.18 -18.86
C LEU A 176 22.27 6.31 -19.54
N LYS A 177 22.95 7.42 -19.25
CA LYS A 177 24.30 7.69 -19.72
C LYS A 177 25.27 7.41 -18.58
N LYS A 178 26.44 6.89 -18.93
CA LYS A 178 27.54 6.71 -17.98
C LYS A 178 27.94 8.08 -17.43
N CYS A 179 27.86 8.28 -16.12
CA CYS A 179 28.46 9.45 -15.49
C CYS A 179 29.98 9.30 -15.60
N SER A 180 30.61 10.22 -16.34
CA SER A 180 32.06 10.38 -16.47
C SER A 180 32.70 10.87 -15.18
#